data_AF-A0A957EQS7-F1
#
_entry.id   AF-A0A957EQS7-F1
#
_cell.length_a   1.000
_cell.length_b   1.000
_cell.length_c   1.000
_cell.angle_alpha   90.00
_cell.angle_beta   90.00
_cell.angle_gamma   90.00
#
_symmetry.space_group_name_H-M   'P 1'
#
loop_
_entity.id
_entity.type
_entity.pdbx_description
1 polymer ?
#
loop_
_entity_poly.entity_id
_entity_poly.type
_entity_poly.pdbx_seq_one_letter_code
_entity_poly.pdbx_strand_id
1 'polypeptide(L)'
;KEMIERQKKQAELLNTMIKADADVVDFLLKQREREIDETFFAMLRQYIQTAQQMNDDQSLIKMVNLQAKLMTETAVGRRLEKQQIAMHRFSQAAKKQGGLSSALLLEHVLKNADDETIVQGLVMAGQQALSYEFFTLLTQEIEKEEGAGNIAKAAQLQRLRGDLLKLFEEMRAASQRVVEQADQVLQQMLQAGSLETAVNQYGDQIDDAFMYVLSRRMAEAERDNNNEMYHRLSQIQAFIMRQVENQAPPEIQLLTQLVQAESEDEQQQLLDENSDLLSDDLVQVVNMLLDQVRANPDRSDGMAGRLEGVRTLIRARLA
;
A
#
# COMPACT_ATOMS: atom_id res chain seq x y z
N LYS A 1 -21.63 -18.98 -2.99
CA LYS A 1 -21.92 -19.88 -4.14
C LYS A 1 -22.13 -19.08 -5.43
N GLU A 2 -22.98 -18.06 -5.42
CA GLU A 2 -23.25 -17.22 -6.61
C GLU A 2 -22.03 -16.42 -7.12
N MET A 3 -21.22 -15.85 -6.21
CA MET A 3 -19.95 -15.19 -6.58
C MET A 3 -18.95 -16.12 -7.28
N ILE A 4 -18.85 -17.37 -6.83
CA ILE A 4 -17.93 -18.38 -7.39
C ILE A 4 -18.38 -18.76 -8.80
N GLU A 5 -19.68 -18.95 -9.01
CA GLU A 5 -20.22 -19.26 -10.33
C GLU A 5 -20.07 -18.09 -11.32
N ARG A 6 -20.18 -16.84 -10.85
CA ARG A 6 -19.89 -15.65 -11.67
C ARG A 6 -18.43 -15.63 -12.11
N GLN A 7 -17.49 -15.80 -11.18
CA GLN A 7 -16.05 -15.81 -11.49
C GLN A 7 -15.68 -16.95 -12.45
N LYS A 8 -16.29 -18.13 -12.33
CA LYS A 8 -16.11 -19.22 -13.30
C LYS A 8 -16.54 -18.83 -14.70
N LYS A 9 -17.72 -18.22 -14.86
CA LYS A 9 -18.22 -17.76 -16.17
C LYS A 9 -17.31 -16.69 -16.77
N GLN A 10 -16.82 -15.77 -15.95
CA GLN A 10 -15.88 -14.73 -16.38
C GLN A 10 -14.53 -15.32 -16.80
N ALA A 11 -14.01 -16.31 -16.07
CA ALA A 11 -12.78 -17.02 -16.44
C ALA A 11 -12.96 -17.82 -17.74
N GLU A 12 -14.12 -18.45 -17.94
CA GLU A 12 -14.46 -19.13 -19.20
C GLU A 12 -14.55 -18.15 -20.37
N LEU A 13 -15.22 -17.00 -20.17
CA LEU A 13 -15.31 -15.93 -21.15
C LEU A 13 -13.92 -15.41 -21.53
N LEU A 14 -13.08 -15.11 -20.54
CA LEU A 14 -11.73 -14.62 -20.74
C LEU A 14 -10.88 -15.61 -21.55
N ASN A 15 -10.90 -16.89 -21.17
CA ASN A 15 -10.20 -17.96 -21.90
C ASN A 15 -10.68 -18.09 -23.35
N THR A 16 -11.98 -17.90 -23.58
CA THR A 16 -12.55 -17.93 -24.93
C THR A 16 -12.08 -16.72 -25.73
N MET A 17 -12.17 -15.51 -25.17
CA MET A 17 -11.76 -14.27 -25.84
C MET A 17 -10.27 -14.22 -26.19
N ILE A 18 -9.39 -14.77 -25.35
CA ILE A 18 -7.94 -14.81 -25.62
C ILE A 18 -7.61 -15.70 -26.83
N LYS A 19 -8.40 -16.76 -27.05
CA LYS A 19 -8.18 -17.74 -28.14
C LYS A 19 -8.98 -17.42 -29.40
N ALA A 20 -9.98 -16.57 -29.29
CA ALA A 20 -10.90 -16.22 -30.35
C ALA A 20 -10.31 -15.22 -31.34
N ASP A 21 -10.79 -15.27 -32.58
CA ASP A 21 -10.55 -14.23 -33.58
C ASP A 21 -11.39 -12.97 -33.27
N ALA A 22 -11.01 -11.85 -33.88
CA ALA A 22 -11.61 -10.54 -33.60
C ALA A 22 -13.15 -10.52 -33.72
N ASP A 23 -13.70 -11.15 -34.76
CA ASP A 23 -15.16 -11.18 -35.00
C ASP A 23 -15.91 -11.93 -33.89
N VAL A 24 -15.29 -12.98 -33.34
CA VAL A 24 -15.86 -13.77 -32.24
C VAL A 24 -15.78 -12.97 -30.93
N VAL A 25 -14.69 -12.21 -30.72
CA VAL A 25 -14.58 -11.29 -29.59
C VAL A 25 -15.68 -10.23 -29.66
N ASP A 26 -15.92 -9.62 -30.82
CA ASP A 26 -16.98 -8.61 -31.03
C ASP A 26 -18.38 -9.16 -30.70
N PHE A 27 -18.65 -10.39 -31.11
CA PHE A 27 -19.90 -11.06 -30.78
C PHE A 27 -20.02 -11.29 -29.26
N LEU A 28 -18.96 -11.77 -28.62
CA LEU A 28 -18.95 -12.04 -27.18
C LEU A 28 -19.08 -10.78 -26.33
N LEU A 29 -18.50 -9.65 -26.75
CA LEU A 29 -18.66 -8.35 -26.07
C LEU A 29 -20.13 -7.95 -25.95
N LYS A 30 -20.93 -8.21 -26.99
CA LYS A 30 -22.37 -7.89 -27.00
C LYS A 30 -23.19 -8.92 -26.22
N GLN A 31 -22.89 -10.21 -26.37
CA GLN A 31 -23.69 -11.28 -25.76
C GLN A 31 -23.44 -11.44 -24.26
N ARG A 32 -22.22 -11.18 -23.81
CA ARG A 32 -21.78 -11.43 -22.43
C ARG A 32 -21.30 -10.17 -21.72
N GLU A 33 -21.80 -9.00 -22.11
CA GLU A 33 -21.43 -7.69 -21.55
C GLU A 33 -21.53 -7.65 -20.02
N ARG A 34 -22.57 -8.28 -19.44
CA ARG A 34 -22.81 -8.31 -17.98
C ARG A 34 -21.72 -9.00 -17.17
N GLU A 35 -20.90 -9.80 -17.84
CA GLU A 35 -19.77 -10.53 -17.24
C GLU A 35 -18.48 -9.72 -17.31
N ILE A 36 -18.45 -8.63 -18.08
CA ILE A 36 -17.30 -7.75 -18.23
C ILE A 36 -17.43 -6.60 -17.23
N ASP A 37 -16.94 -6.85 -16.01
CA ASP A 37 -16.86 -5.87 -14.92
C ASP A 37 -15.41 -5.65 -14.48
N GLU A 38 -15.20 -4.86 -13.43
CA GLU A 38 -13.87 -4.57 -12.89
C GLU A 38 -13.11 -5.84 -12.46
N THR A 39 -13.84 -6.89 -12.03
CA THR A 39 -13.24 -8.20 -11.68
C THR A 39 -12.74 -8.91 -12.94
N PHE A 40 -13.48 -8.84 -14.05
CA PHE A 40 -13.01 -9.35 -15.35
C PHE A 40 -11.71 -8.68 -15.81
N PHE A 41 -11.63 -7.35 -15.70
CA PHE A 41 -10.40 -6.61 -16.01
C PHE A 41 -9.25 -6.98 -15.08
N ALA A 42 -9.51 -7.21 -13.78
CA ALA A 42 -8.50 -7.67 -12.83
C ALA A 42 -7.95 -9.06 -13.21
N MET A 43 -8.83 -9.99 -13.61
CA MET A 43 -8.40 -11.30 -14.11
C MET A 43 -7.54 -11.18 -15.37
N LEU A 44 -7.95 -10.37 -16.35
CA LEU A 44 -7.15 -10.16 -17.56
C LEU A 44 -5.75 -9.62 -17.24
N ARG A 45 -5.63 -8.67 -16.30
CA ARG A 45 -4.31 -8.17 -15.85
C ARG A 45 -3.45 -9.27 -15.23
N GLN A 46 -4.05 -10.14 -14.41
CA GLN A 46 -3.33 -11.28 -13.83
C GLN A 46 -2.78 -12.22 -14.92
N TYR A 47 -3.59 -12.52 -15.95
CA TYR A 47 -3.15 -13.35 -17.08
C TYR A 47 -2.00 -12.71 -17.86
N ILE A 48 -2.06 -11.40 -18.10
CA ILE A 48 -0.97 -10.63 -18.74
C ILE A 48 0.32 -10.77 -17.91
N GLN A 49 0.23 -10.57 -16.59
CA GLN A 49 1.39 -10.67 -15.70
C GLN A 49 1.99 -12.09 -15.69
N THR A 50 1.16 -13.12 -15.70
CA THR A 50 1.62 -14.52 -15.81
C THR A 50 2.30 -14.79 -17.15
N ALA A 51 1.75 -14.30 -18.28
CA ALA A 51 2.37 -14.45 -19.59
C ALA A 51 3.75 -13.76 -19.65
N GLN A 52 3.89 -12.58 -19.04
CA GLN A 52 5.18 -11.89 -18.90
C GLN A 52 6.20 -12.71 -18.10
N GLN A 53 5.78 -13.29 -16.96
CA GLN A 53 6.66 -14.14 -16.14
C GLN A 53 7.11 -15.41 -16.88
N MET A 54 6.26 -15.95 -17.74
CA MET A 54 6.56 -17.14 -18.55
C MET A 54 7.30 -16.84 -19.85
N ASN A 55 7.56 -15.56 -20.17
CA ASN A 55 8.09 -15.10 -21.47
C ASN A 55 7.26 -15.62 -22.67
N ASP A 56 5.93 -15.72 -22.51
CA ASP A 56 5.02 -16.09 -23.59
C ASP A 56 4.57 -14.84 -24.36
N ASP A 57 5.43 -14.38 -25.26
CA ASP A 57 5.22 -13.17 -26.06
C ASP A 57 3.96 -13.24 -26.94
N GLN A 58 3.61 -14.43 -27.44
CA GLN A 58 2.44 -14.59 -28.30
C GLN A 58 1.14 -14.39 -27.53
N SER A 59 1.03 -15.00 -26.34
CA SER A 59 -0.13 -14.81 -25.47
C SER A 59 -0.19 -13.38 -24.93
N LEU A 60 0.96 -12.80 -24.58
CA LEU A 60 1.06 -11.42 -24.11
C LEU A 60 0.47 -10.43 -25.11
N ILE A 61 0.87 -10.50 -26.39
CA ILE A 61 0.36 -9.60 -27.44
C ILE A 61 -1.16 -9.72 -27.58
N LYS A 62 -1.70 -10.95 -27.59
CA LYS A 62 -3.15 -11.17 -27.70
C LYS A 62 -3.90 -10.56 -26.52
N MET A 63 -3.42 -10.77 -25.30
CA MET A 63 -4.06 -10.26 -24.09
C MET A 63 -3.99 -8.73 -23.99
N VAL A 64 -2.87 -8.12 -24.41
CA VAL A 64 -2.72 -6.65 -24.47
C VAL A 64 -3.70 -6.04 -25.49
N ASN A 65 -3.83 -6.64 -26.67
CA ASN A 65 -4.80 -6.19 -27.68
C ASN A 65 -6.25 -6.32 -27.18
N LEU A 66 -6.57 -7.44 -26.51
CA LEU A 66 -7.87 -7.64 -25.89
C LEU A 66 -8.13 -6.59 -24.80
N GLN A 67 -7.14 -6.28 -23.96
CA GLN A 67 -7.25 -5.23 -22.95
C GLN A 67 -7.54 -3.87 -23.59
N ALA A 68 -6.80 -3.48 -24.62
CA ALA A 68 -7.02 -2.22 -25.33
C ALA A 68 -8.43 -2.12 -25.94
N LYS A 69 -8.92 -3.22 -26.53
CA LYS A 69 -10.27 -3.31 -27.08
C LYS A 69 -11.34 -3.18 -25.98
N LEU A 70 -11.19 -3.91 -24.88
CA LEU A 70 -12.11 -3.83 -23.75
C LEU A 70 -12.15 -2.44 -23.13
N MET A 71 -11.00 -1.78 -23.00
CA MET A 71 -10.90 -0.41 -22.48
C MET A 71 -11.71 0.59 -23.33
N THR A 72 -11.65 0.45 -24.66
CA THR A 72 -12.28 1.39 -25.59
C THR A 72 -13.76 1.09 -25.83
N GLU A 73 -14.13 -0.19 -25.96
CA GLU A 73 -15.47 -0.58 -26.41
C GLU A 73 -16.46 -0.78 -25.27
N THR A 74 -16.00 -1.06 -24.05
CA THR A 74 -16.91 -1.34 -22.92
C THR A 74 -17.16 -0.12 -22.05
N ALA A 75 -18.35 -0.04 -21.43
CA ALA A 75 -18.67 1.03 -20.48
C ALA A 75 -17.73 1.02 -19.26
N VAL A 76 -17.37 -0.19 -18.79
CA VAL A 76 -16.44 -0.39 -17.67
C VAL A 76 -15.04 0.07 -18.03
N GLY A 77 -14.55 -0.26 -19.24
CA GLY A 77 -13.27 0.21 -19.76
C GLY A 77 -13.15 1.73 -19.77
N ARG A 78 -14.16 2.42 -20.32
CA ARG A 78 -14.21 3.89 -20.32
C ARG A 78 -14.26 4.49 -18.92
N ARG A 79 -14.90 3.81 -17.97
CA ARG A 79 -14.94 4.24 -16.56
C ARG A 79 -13.58 4.08 -15.89
N LEU A 80 -12.92 2.94 -16.07
CA LEU A 80 -11.57 2.68 -15.56
C LEU A 80 -10.56 3.69 -16.11
N GLU A 81 -10.65 4.02 -17.40
CA GLU A 81 -9.82 5.06 -18.02
C GLU A 81 -10.03 6.43 -17.36
N LYS A 82 -11.30 6.85 -17.17
CA LYS A 82 -11.62 8.11 -16.46
C LYS A 82 -11.06 8.12 -15.05
N GLN A 83 -11.21 7.02 -14.30
CA GLN A 83 -10.69 6.88 -12.95
C GLN A 83 -9.16 7.02 -12.93
N GLN A 84 -8.45 6.35 -13.85
CA GLN A 84 -7.00 6.43 -13.96
C GLN A 84 -6.54 7.86 -14.29
N ILE A 85 -7.22 8.55 -15.22
CA ILE A 85 -6.93 9.94 -15.56
C ILE A 85 -7.15 10.86 -14.36
N ALA A 86 -8.27 10.70 -13.65
CA ALA A 86 -8.57 11.50 -12.47
C ALA A 86 -7.52 11.32 -11.37
N MET A 87 -7.14 10.07 -11.10
CA MET A 87 -6.12 9.74 -10.10
C MET A 87 -4.74 10.26 -10.49
N HIS A 88 -4.35 10.11 -11.75
CA HIS A 88 -3.07 10.62 -12.25
C HIS A 88 -2.99 12.15 -12.15
N ARG A 89 -4.07 12.85 -12.51
CA ARG A 89 -4.14 14.31 -12.38
C ARG A 89 -4.06 14.74 -10.92
N PHE A 90 -4.75 14.04 -10.02
CA PHE A 90 -4.70 14.32 -8.59
C PHE A 90 -3.29 14.16 -8.02
N SER A 91 -2.65 13.03 -8.31
CA SER A 91 -1.26 12.76 -7.90
C SER A 91 -0.28 13.80 -8.46
N GLN A 92 -0.39 14.17 -9.73
CA GLN A 92 0.43 15.22 -10.32
C GLN A 92 0.22 16.58 -9.65
N ALA A 93 -1.03 16.94 -9.34
CA ALA A 93 -1.35 18.22 -8.70
C ALA A 93 -0.80 18.28 -7.28
N ALA A 94 -0.92 17.19 -6.51
CA ALA A 94 -0.33 17.07 -5.18
C ALA A 94 1.19 17.25 -5.21
N LYS A 95 1.86 16.58 -6.18
CA LYS A 95 3.31 16.73 -6.37
C LYS A 95 3.71 18.17 -6.69
N LYS A 96 2.95 18.86 -7.55
CA LYS A 96 3.20 20.26 -7.94
C LYS A 96 3.00 21.25 -6.79
N GLN A 97 2.06 20.97 -5.88
CA GLN A 97 1.75 21.84 -4.74
C GLN A 97 2.57 21.49 -3.49
N GLY A 98 3.48 20.52 -3.57
CA GLY A 98 4.32 20.10 -2.44
C GLY A 98 3.62 19.25 -1.40
N GLY A 99 2.44 18.71 -1.70
CA GLY A 99 1.68 17.86 -0.78
C GLY A 99 0.19 17.80 -1.07
N LEU A 100 -0.52 17.03 -0.24
CA LEU A 100 -1.98 16.97 -0.24
C LEU A 100 -2.55 18.08 0.64
N SER A 101 -3.67 18.69 0.21
CA SER A 101 -4.40 19.70 0.98
C SER A 101 -5.92 19.49 0.85
N SER A 102 -6.67 19.94 1.85
CA SER A 102 -8.14 19.89 1.86
C SER A 102 -8.74 20.54 0.61
N ALA A 103 -8.18 21.69 0.20
CA ALA A 103 -8.59 22.42 -0.99
C ALA A 103 -8.31 21.65 -2.29
N LEU A 104 -7.13 21.04 -2.40
CA LEU A 104 -6.77 20.24 -3.58
C LEU A 104 -7.69 19.01 -3.71
N LEU A 105 -7.93 18.30 -2.61
CA LEU A 105 -8.86 17.17 -2.61
C LEU A 105 -10.26 17.62 -3.03
N LEU A 106 -10.76 18.72 -2.46
CA LEU A 106 -12.07 19.26 -2.81
C LEU A 106 -12.16 19.62 -4.30
N GLU A 107 -11.16 20.29 -4.85
CA GLU A 107 -11.12 20.64 -6.28
C GLU A 107 -11.32 19.39 -7.16
N HIS A 108 -10.61 18.30 -6.86
CA HIS A 108 -10.70 17.06 -7.61
C HIS A 108 -12.00 16.30 -7.37
N VAL A 109 -12.54 16.33 -6.15
CA VAL A 109 -13.86 15.77 -5.84
C VAL A 109 -14.96 16.50 -6.61
N LEU A 110 -14.97 17.83 -6.61
CA LEU A 110 -15.96 18.63 -7.33
C LEU A 110 -15.91 18.41 -8.84
N LYS A 111 -14.70 18.28 -9.42
CA LYS A 111 -14.52 17.96 -10.86
C LYS A 111 -15.08 16.60 -11.27
N ASN A 112 -15.27 15.68 -10.31
CA ASN A 112 -15.73 14.33 -10.56
C ASN A 112 -17.01 14.00 -9.76
N ALA A 113 -17.76 14.99 -9.28
CA ALA A 113 -18.90 14.82 -8.37
C ALA A 113 -20.06 13.97 -8.94
N ASP A 114 -20.05 13.71 -10.26
CA ASP A 114 -21.02 12.88 -10.95
C ASP A 114 -20.64 11.39 -10.98
N ASP A 115 -19.41 11.02 -10.59
CA ASP A 115 -18.95 9.62 -10.53
C ASP A 115 -18.47 9.26 -9.12
N GLU A 116 -19.37 8.65 -8.36
CA GLU A 116 -19.14 8.25 -6.96
C GLU A 116 -17.90 7.37 -6.80
N THR A 117 -17.62 6.46 -7.74
CA THR A 117 -16.47 5.56 -7.66
C THR A 117 -15.16 6.32 -7.83
N ILE A 118 -15.11 7.32 -8.72
CA ILE A 118 -13.93 8.18 -8.86
C ILE A 118 -13.75 9.02 -7.60
N VAL A 119 -14.84 9.59 -7.06
CA VAL A 119 -14.78 10.39 -5.83
C VAL A 119 -14.29 9.56 -4.65
N GLN A 120 -14.83 8.36 -4.43
CA GLN A 120 -14.37 7.46 -3.37
C GLN A 120 -12.87 7.13 -3.55
N GLY A 121 -12.43 6.83 -4.77
CA GLY A 121 -11.02 6.58 -5.06
C GLY A 121 -10.12 7.77 -4.71
N LEU A 122 -10.50 8.99 -5.12
CA LEU A 122 -9.77 10.22 -4.80
C LEU A 122 -9.69 10.45 -3.28
N VAL A 123 -10.78 10.19 -2.57
CA VAL A 123 -10.85 10.33 -1.11
C VAL A 123 -9.99 9.29 -0.39
N MET A 124 -9.94 8.05 -0.87
CA MET A 124 -9.02 7.03 -0.34
C MET A 124 -7.55 7.40 -0.58
N ALA A 125 -7.21 7.90 -1.78
CA ALA A 125 -5.85 8.36 -2.07
C ALA A 125 -5.48 9.64 -1.30
N GLY A 126 -6.47 10.46 -0.97
CA GLY A 126 -6.35 11.74 -0.28
C GLY A 126 -6.72 11.71 1.20
N GLN A 127 -6.70 10.54 1.86
CA GLN A 127 -7.21 10.38 3.25
C GLN A 127 -6.70 11.45 4.22
N GLN A 128 -5.42 11.81 4.14
CA GLN A 128 -4.80 12.83 5.01
C GLN A 128 -5.38 14.25 4.79
N ALA A 129 -5.90 14.52 3.59
CA ALA A 129 -6.55 15.79 3.24
C ALA A 129 -8.06 15.80 3.51
N LEU A 130 -8.67 14.66 3.83
CA LEU A 130 -10.08 14.58 4.22
C LEU A 130 -10.25 15.02 5.69
N SER A 131 -10.24 16.32 5.91
CA SER A 131 -10.27 16.95 7.24
C SER A 131 -11.57 17.74 7.49
N TYR A 132 -11.73 18.30 8.69
CA TYR A 132 -12.84 19.24 8.96
C TYR A 132 -12.81 20.48 8.05
N GLU A 133 -11.62 20.90 7.62
CA GLU A 133 -11.46 22.00 6.66
C GLU A 133 -12.04 21.62 5.30
N PHE A 134 -11.82 20.38 4.82
CA PHE A 134 -12.43 19.89 3.58
C PHE A 134 -13.96 20.02 3.62
N PHE A 135 -14.60 19.59 4.70
CA PHE A 135 -16.06 19.68 4.85
C PHE A 135 -16.55 21.11 4.98
N THR A 136 -15.75 22.00 5.58
CA THR A 136 -16.03 23.44 5.62
C THR A 136 -16.03 24.04 4.22
N LEU A 137 -14.99 23.74 3.42
CA LEU A 137 -14.88 24.19 2.04
C LEU A 137 -16.00 23.61 1.16
N LEU A 138 -16.39 22.36 1.35
CA LEU A 138 -17.50 21.75 0.64
C LEU A 138 -18.84 22.40 0.99
N THR A 139 -19.06 22.77 2.27
CA THR A 139 -20.24 23.55 2.68
C THR A 139 -20.26 24.91 1.98
N GLN A 140 -19.12 25.60 1.89
CA GLN A 140 -19.04 26.90 1.19
C GLN A 140 -19.38 26.77 -0.31
N GLU A 141 -18.93 25.69 -0.97
CA GLU A 141 -19.29 25.46 -2.38
C GLU A 141 -20.79 25.15 -2.53
N ILE A 142 -21.40 24.42 -1.60
CA ILE A 142 -22.85 24.20 -1.57
C ILE A 142 -23.60 25.53 -1.47
N GLU A 143 -23.26 26.37 -0.48
CA GLU A 143 -23.90 27.68 -0.26
C GLU A 143 -23.76 28.61 -1.48
N LYS A 144 -22.61 28.55 -2.15
CA LYS A 144 -22.35 29.29 -3.39
C LYS A 144 -23.24 28.82 -4.55
N GLU A 145 -23.42 27.51 -4.71
CA GLU A 145 -24.32 26.96 -5.73
C GLU A 145 -25.80 27.28 -5.42
N GLU A 146 -26.20 27.27 -4.14
CA GLU A 146 -27.53 27.72 -3.70
C GLU A 146 -27.76 29.21 -3.99
N GLY A 147 -26.81 30.06 -3.63
CA GLY A 147 -26.86 31.50 -3.90
C GLY A 147 -26.87 31.84 -5.39
N ALA A 148 -26.27 30.99 -6.23
CA ALA A 148 -26.32 31.09 -7.68
C ALA A 148 -27.63 30.55 -8.31
N GLY A 149 -28.53 29.97 -7.50
CA GLY A 149 -29.79 29.37 -7.97
C GLY A 149 -29.64 27.95 -8.57
N ASN A 150 -28.47 27.32 -8.43
CA ASN A 150 -28.19 25.97 -8.94
C ASN A 150 -28.68 24.89 -7.96
N ILE A 151 -29.97 24.91 -7.61
CA ILE A 151 -30.57 24.09 -6.54
C ILE A 151 -30.33 22.59 -6.73
N ALA A 152 -30.40 22.08 -7.96
CA ALA A 152 -30.16 20.66 -8.24
C ALA A 152 -28.70 20.24 -7.93
N LYS A 153 -27.73 21.10 -8.26
CA LYS A 153 -26.32 20.85 -8.01
C LYS A 153 -25.98 20.99 -6.53
N ALA A 154 -26.53 21.99 -5.85
CA ALA A 154 -26.43 22.12 -4.40
C ALA A 154 -26.96 20.87 -3.69
N ALA A 155 -28.14 20.36 -4.06
CA ALA A 155 -28.71 19.14 -3.49
C ALA A 155 -27.86 17.87 -3.77
N GLN A 156 -27.19 17.81 -4.94
CA GLN A 156 -26.22 16.74 -5.23
C GLN A 156 -25.00 16.83 -4.31
N LEU A 157 -24.41 18.02 -4.17
CA LEU A 157 -23.26 18.25 -3.29
C LEU A 157 -23.58 18.02 -1.81
N GLN A 158 -24.81 18.33 -1.37
CA GLN A 158 -25.30 18.01 -0.03
C GLN A 158 -25.33 16.50 0.23
N ARG A 159 -25.84 15.70 -0.72
CA ARG A 159 -25.81 14.23 -0.62
C ARG A 159 -24.38 13.73 -0.58
N LEU A 160 -23.54 14.20 -1.50
CA LEU A 160 -22.12 13.84 -1.54
C LEU A 160 -21.42 14.15 -0.21
N ARG A 161 -21.66 15.33 0.37
CA ARG A 161 -21.12 15.70 1.69
C ARG A 161 -21.54 14.72 2.77
N GLY A 162 -22.79 14.29 2.78
CA GLY A 162 -23.30 13.28 3.73
C GLY A 162 -22.62 11.92 3.58
N ASP A 163 -22.44 11.47 2.34
CA ASP A 163 -21.80 10.18 2.06
C ASP A 163 -20.30 10.20 2.39
N LEU A 164 -19.60 11.29 2.06
CA LEU A 164 -18.20 11.49 2.44
C LEU A 164 -18.00 11.61 3.96
N LEU A 165 -18.97 12.17 4.68
CA LEU A 165 -18.91 12.25 6.14
C LEU A 165 -19.03 10.86 6.78
N LYS A 166 -19.96 10.03 6.29
CA LYS A 166 -20.07 8.63 6.73
C LYS A 166 -18.78 7.86 6.46
N LEU A 167 -18.24 7.99 5.25
CA LEU A 167 -16.97 7.36 4.88
C LEU A 167 -15.81 7.82 5.78
N PHE A 168 -15.74 9.11 6.11
CA PHE A 168 -14.76 9.65 7.05
C PHE A 168 -14.91 9.07 8.46
N GLU A 169 -16.14 8.98 8.97
CA GLU A 169 -16.44 8.39 10.28
C GLU A 169 -16.10 6.90 10.33
N GLU A 170 -16.42 6.14 9.27
CA GLU A 170 -16.07 4.72 9.15
C GLU A 170 -14.57 4.50 9.16
N MET A 171 -13.82 5.30 8.39
CA MET A 171 -12.35 5.24 8.38
C MET A 171 -11.75 5.57 9.75
N ARG A 172 -12.27 6.61 10.43
CA ARG A 172 -11.84 6.95 11.78
C ARG A 172 -12.14 5.84 12.77
N ALA A 173 -13.33 5.26 12.73
CA ALA A 173 -13.71 4.16 13.60
C ALA A 173 -12.82 2.93 13.34
N ALA A 174 -12.52 2.62 12.07
CA ALA A 174 -11.62 1.53 11.71
C ALA A 174 -10.20 1.78 12.26
N SER A 175 -9.64 2.98 12.06
CA SER A 175 -8.32 3.35 12.58
C SER A 175 -8.27 3.30 14.10
N GLN A 176 -9.30 3.79 14.78
CA GLN A 176 -9.40 3.76 16.23
C GLN A 176 -9.47 2.33 16.77
N ARG A 177 -10.24 1.44 16.12
CA ARG A 177 -10.29 0.02 16.50
C ARG A 177 -8.93 -0.67 16.36
N VAL A 178 -8.18 -0.37 15.30
CA VAL A 178 -6.83 -0.92 15.11
C VAL A 178 -5.90 -0.49 16.25
N VAL A 179 -5.94 0.79 16.63
CA VAL A 179 -5.15 1.30 17.77
C VAL A 179 -5.60 0.68 19.09
N GLU A 180 -6.91 0.54 19.32
CA GLU A 180 -7.46 -0.08 20.54
C GLU A 180 -7.09 -1.57 20.65
N GLN A 181 -7.12 -2.31 19.54
CA GLN A 181 -6.68 -3.69 19.48
C GLN A 181 -5.19 -3.80 19.81
N ALA A 182 -4.36 -2.94 19.21
CA ALA A 182 -2.94 -2.86 19.53
C ALA A 182 -2.67 -2.54 21.01
N ASP A 183 -3.40 -1.59 21.60
CA ASP A 183 -3.33 -1.26 23.03
C ASP A 183 -3.71 -2.46 23.91
N GLN A 184 -4.76 -3.20 23.53
CA GLN A 184 -5.18 -4.42 24.25
C GLN A 184 -4.10 -5.50 24.20
N VAL A 185 -3.52 -5.76 23.02
CA VAL A 185 -2.42 -6.73 22.88
C VAL A 185 -1.24 -6.32 23.75
N LEU A 186 -0.85 -5.04 23.73
CA LEU A 186 0.26 -4.55 24.55
C LEU A 186 0.00 -4.73 26.06
N GLN A 187 -1.23 -4.46 26.50
CA GLN A 187 -1.63 -4.72 27.89
C GLN A 187 -1.54 -6.20 28.27
N GLN A 188 -1.98 -7.11 27.39
CA GLN A 188 -1.86 -8.55 27.63
C GLN A 188 -0.39 -8.98 27.71
N MET A 189 0.47 -8.45 26.85
CA MET A 189 1.91 -8.72 26.88
C MET A 189 2.59 -8.23 28.16
N LEU A 190 2.20 -7.05 28.66
CA LEU A 190 2.72 -6.51 29.92
C LEU A 190 2.29 -7.33 31.16
N GLN A 191 1.14 -8.00 31.09
CA GLN A 191 0.60 -8.86 32.14
C GLN A 191 1.09 -10.31 32.03
N ALA A 192 1.65 -10.70 30.89
CA ALA A 192 2.12 -12.06 30.67
C ALA A 192 3.30 -12.39 31.59
N GLY A 193 3.31 -13.62 32.11
CA GLY A 193 4.42 -14.10 32.94
C GLY A 193 5.73 -14.32 32.17
N SER A 194 5.66 -14.46 30.84
CA SER A 194 6.81 -14.57 29.93
C SER A 194 6.55 -13.83 28.63
N LEU A 195 7.51 -12.99 28.23
CA LEU A 195 7.47 -12.28 26.95
C LEU A 195 7.53 -13.23 25.75
N GLU A 196 8.23 -14.34 25.88
CA GLU A 196 8.35 -15.35 24.82
C GLU A 196 7.00 -16.00 24.50
N THR A 197 6.25 -16.40 25.54
CA THR A 197 4.90 -16.94 25.36
C THR A 197 3.96 -15.89 24.75
N ALA A 198 4.06 -14.64 25.20
CA ALA A 198 3.21 -13.56 24.73
C ALA A 198 3.45 -13.21 23.25
N VAL A 199 4.71 -13.11 22.83
CA VAL A 199 5.06 -12.86 21.42
C VAL A 199 4.67 -14.02 20.53
N ASN A 200 4.86 -15.27 20.96
CA ASN A 200 4.41 -16.42 20.18
C ASN A 200 2.87 -16.49 20.07
N GLN A 201 2.15 -16.05 21.09
CA GLN A 201 0.68 -16.06 21.11
C GLN A 201 0.06 -14.92 20.28
N TYR A 202 0.69 -13.74 20.30
CA TYR A 202 0.17 -12.53 19.66
C TYR A 202 0.96 -12.11 18.42
N GLY A 203 1.90 -12.93 17.93
CA GLY A 203 2.84 -12.57 16.86
C GLY A 203 2.17 -12.03 15.60
N ASP A 204 1.07 -12.64 15.16
CA ASP A 204 0.30 -12.19 13.98
C ASP A 204 -0.33 -10.80 14.16
N GLN A 205 -0.44 -10.32 15.40
CA GLN A 205 -1.00 -9.02 15.77
C GLN A 205 0.08 -7.97 16.09
N ILE A 206 1.36 -8.33 15.99
CA ILE A 206 2.50 -7.41 16.12
C ILE A 206 2.76 -6.81 14.73
N ASP A 207 1.96 -5.80 14.39
CA ASP A 207 2.04 -5.06 13.14
C ASP A 207 2.55 -3.61 13.38
N ASP A 208 2.54 -2.79 12.32
CA ASP A 208 2.94 -1.39 12.40
C ASP A 208 2.11 -0.59 13.41
N ALA A 209 0.83 -0.91 13.58
CA ALA A 209 -0.03 -0.24 14.54
C ALA A 209 0.34 -0.60 15.98
N PHE A 210 0.66 -1.86 16.24
CA PHE A 210 1.23 -2.29 17.52
C PHE A 210 2.54 -1.54 17.83
N MET A 211 3.46 -1.47 16.86
CA MET A 211 4.75 -0.77 17.04
C MET A 211 4.57 0.74 17.29
N TYR A 212 3.59 1.37 16.65
CA TYR A 212 3.21 2.76 16.91
C TYR A 212 2.69 2.94 18.35
N VAL A 213 1.78 2.07 18.80
CA VAL A 213 1.23 2.12 20.16
C VAL A 213 2.32 1.90 21.21
N LEU A 214 3.19 0.90 21.02
CA LEU A 214 4.33 0.63 21.90
C LEU A 214 5.23 1.86 22.03
N SER A 215 5.64 2.45 20.90
CA SER A 215 6.50 3.63 20.89
C SER A 215 5.84 4.83 21.58
N ARG A 216 4.54 5.03 21.36
CA ARG A 216 3.77 6.08 22.04
C ARG A 216 3.74 5.85 23.56
N ARG A 217 3.47 4.63 24.02
CA ARG A 217 3.45 4.27 25.46
C ARG A 217 4.80 4.46 26.13
N MET A 218 5.90 4.18 25.42
CA MET A 218 7.26 4.45 25.91
C MET A 218 7.49 5.94 26.11
N ALA A 219 7.13 6.77 25.12
CA ALA A 219 7.24 8.23 25.24
C ALA A 219 6.33 8.80 26.33
N GLU A 220 5.14 8.24 26.54
CA GLU A 220 4.27 8.58 27.68
C GLU A 220 4.93 8.22 29.02
N ALA A 221 5.45 6.99 29.17
CA ALA A 221 6.14 6.56 30.38
C ALA A 221 7.38 7.42 30.71
N GLU A 222 8.13 7.84 29.70
CA GLU A 222 9.26 8.74 29.85
C GLU A 222 8.82 10.13 30.34
N ARG A 223 7.79 10.74 29.73
CA ARG A 223 7.24 12.03 30.17
C ARG A 223 6.71 11.97 31.61
N ASP A 224 6.09 10.86 31.98
CA ASP A 224 5.52 10.65 33.31
C ASP A 224 6.59 10.22 34.35
N ASN A 225 7.86 10.12 33.96
CA ASN A 225 8.98 9.60 34.78
C ASN A 225 8.71 8.20 35.35
N ASN A 226 7.91 7.40 34.66
CA ASN A 226 7.61 6.02 35.02
C ASN A 226 8.69 5.08 34.47
N ASN A 227 9.86 5.10 35.10
CA ASN A 227 11.03 4.32 34.68
C ASN A 227 10.76 2.81 34.65
N GLU A 228 9.94 2.28 35.58
CA GLU A 228 9.60 0.85 35.58
C GLU A 228 8.83 0.47 34.32
N MET A 229 7.80 1.25 33.97
CA MET A 229 7.00 1.01 32.76
C MET A 229 7.85 1.17 31.50
N TYR A 230 8.66 2.22 31.44
CA TYR A 230 9.57 2.42 30.31
C TYR A 230 10.50 1.22 30.12
N HIS A 231 11.12 0.71 31.19
CA HIS A 231 11.99 -0.47 31.12
C HIS A 231 11.25 -1.72 30.62
N ARG A 232 10.02 -1.97 31.10
CA ARG A 232 9.22 -3.12 30.63
C ARG A 232 8.88 -3.01 29.14
N LEU A 233 8.46 -1.82 28.69
CA LEU A 233 8.13 -1.57 27.29
C LEU A 233 9.37 -1.71 26.39
N SER A 234 10.53 -1.20 26.82
CA SER A 234 11.80 -1.37 26.11
C SER A 234 12.22 -2.83 26.02
N GLN A 235 11.97 -3.65 27.04
CA GLN A 235 12.21 -5.10 26.99
C GLN A 235 11.32 -5.80 25.97
N ILE A 236 10.03 -5.43 25.91
CA ILE A 236 9.10 -5.93 24.89
C ILE A 236 9.63 -5.57 23.49
N GLN A 237 9.96 -4.29 23.26
CA GLN A 237 10.49 -3.82 21.98
C GLN A 237 11.75 -4.60 21.56
N ALA A 238 12.73 -4.74 22.47
CA ALA A 238 13.97 -5.43 22.19
C ALA A 238 13.79 -6.94 21.95
N PHE A 239 12.78 -7.55 22.57
CA PHE A 239 12.46 -8.96 22.33
C PHE A 239 11.79 -9.16 20.96
N ILE A 240 10.86 -8.28 20.59
CA ILE A 240 10.22 -8.29 19.26
C ILE A 240 11.26 -8.09 18.16
N MET A 241 12.16 -7.12 18.31
CA MET A 241 13.23 -6.87 17.33
C MET A 241 14.12 -8.10 17.14
N ARG A 242 14.54 -8.74 18.24
CA ARG A 242 15.31 -9.99 18.17
C ARG A 242 14.56 -11.14 17.51
N GLN A 243 13.26 -11.27 17.75
CA GLN A 243 12.43 -12.26 17.09
C GLN A 243 12.34 -12.02 15.58
N VAL A 244 12.13 -10.77 15.16
CA VAL A 244 12.09 -10.39 13.74
C VAL A 244 13.45 -10.63 13.08
N GLU A 245 14.56 -10.26 13.74
CA GLU A 245 15.91 -10.54 13.27
C GLU A 245 16.14 -12.06 13.11
N ASN A 246 15.75 -12.87 14.08
CA ASN A 246 15.90 -14.33 14.02
C ASN A 246 15.05 -14.99 12.93
N GLN A 247 13.93 -14.37 12.54
CA GLN A 247 13.05 -14.83 11.46
C GLN A 247 13.45 -14.28 10.08
N ALA A 248 14.31 -13.26 10.03
CA ALA A 248 14.79 -12.72 8.77
C ALA A 248 15.59 -13.78 7.99
N PRO A 249 15.53 -13.81 6.65
CA PRO A 249 16.39 -14.68 5.85
C PRO A 249 17.87 -14.50 6.22
N PRO A 250 18.70 -15.56 6.15
CA PRO A 250 20.12 -15.49 6.53
C PRO A 250 20.87 -14.34 5.83
N GLU A 251 20.51 -14.02 4.60
CA GLU A 251 21.04 -12.92 3.81
C GLU A 251 20.77 -11.56 4.48
N ILE A 252 19.56 -11.35 5.00
CA ILE A 252 19.16 -10.11 5.67
C ILE A 252 19.81 -9.99 7.05
N GLN A 253 19.96 -11.11 7.77
CA GLN A 253 20.67 -11.15 9.04
C GLN A 253 22.14 -10.75 8.87
N LEU A 254 22.82 -11.35 7.88
CA LEU A 254 24.21 -11.02 7.55
C LEU A 254 24.37 -9.53 7.21
N LEU A 255 23.49 -8.97 6.37
CA LEU A 255 23.55 -7.54 6.04
C LEU A 255 23.37 -6.63 7.25
N THR A 256 22.48 -7.00 8.16
CA THR A 256 22.25 -6.22 9.39
C THR A 256 23.50 -6.21 10.27
N GLN A 257 24.13 -7.38 10.45
CA GLN A 257 25.38 -7.52 11.19
C GLN A 257 26.53 -6.73 10.53
N LEU A 258 26.67 -6.80 9.21
CA LEU A 258 27.71 -6.07 8.47
C LEU A 258 27.55 -4.54 8.57
N VAL A 259 26.32 -4.04 8.57
CA VAL A 259 26.05 -2.59 8.72
C VAL A 259 26.27 -2.12 10.16
N GLN A 260 26.02 -2.98 11.15
CA GLN A 260 26.21 -2.68 12.57
C GLN A 260 27.67 -2.82 13.04
N ALA A 261 28.47 -3.64 12.35
CA ALA A 261 29.88 -3.84 12.66
C ALA A 261 30.65 -2.52 12.82
N GLU A 262 31.52 -2.46 13.82
CA GLU A 262 32.24 -1.25 14.22
C GLU A 262 33.53 -1.07 13.41
N SER A 263 34.02 -2.11 12.74
CA SER A 263 35.28 -2.10 11.99
C SER A 263 35.23 -2.93 10.70
N GLU A 264 36.13 -2.61 9.76
CA GLU A 264 36.31 -3.40 8.53
C GLU A 264 36.80 -4.83 8.83
N ASP A 265 37.62 -5.01 9.87
CA ASP A 265 38.11 -6.34 10.28
C ASP A 265 36.95 -7.23 10.76
N GLU A 266 36.01 -6.67 11.53
CA GLU A 266 34.79 -7.36 11.96
C GLU A 266 33.88 -7.70 10.78
N GLN A 267 33.73 -6.77 9.82
CA GLN A 267 33.00 -7.04 8.59
C GLN A 267 33.63 -8.17 7.77
N GLN A 268 34.97 -8.21 7.66
CA GLN A 268 35.65 -9.29 6.96
C GLN A 268 35.46 -10.64 7.64
N GLN A 269 35.54 -10.69 8.96
CA GLN A 269 35.29 -11.91 9.73
C GLN A 269 33.85 -12.42 9.54
N LEU A 270 32.85 -11.53 9.60
CA LEU A 270 31.45 -11.87 9.33
C LEU A 270 31.23 -12.42 7.92
N LEU A 271 31.93 -11.87 6.91
CA LEU A 271 31.89 -12.38 5.53
C LEU A 271 32.57 -13.75 5.39
N ASP A 272 33.65 -14.00 6.11
CA ASP A 272 34.35 -15.29 6.13
C ASP A 272 33.49 -16.39 6.75
N GLU A 273 32.90 -16.10 7.91
CA GLU A 273 32.03 -17.02 8.65
C GLU A 273 30.73 -17.34 7.91
N ASN A 274 30.29 -16.46 7.01
CA ASN A 274 29.06 -16.60 6.23
C ASN A 274 29.33 -16.70 4.72
N SER A 275 30.48 -17.26 4.33
CA SER A 275 30.89 -17.40 2.93
C SER A 275 29.87 -18.12 2.05
N ASP A 276 29.11 -19.06 2.62
CA ASP A 276 28.03 -19.79 1.94
C ASP A 276 26.84 -18.90 1.52
N LEU A 277 26.66 -17.74 2.16
CA LEU A 277 25.59 -16.77 1.86
C LEU A 277 26.02 -15.71 0.84
N LEU A 278 27.31 -15.67 0.48
CA LEU A 278 27.84 -14.72 -0.50
C LEU A 278 27.41 -15.14 -1.90
N SER A 279 26.53 -14.33 -2.49
CA SER A 279 25.97 -14.59 -3.81
C SER A 279 25.61 -13.29 -4.54
N ASP A 280 25.38 -13.40 -5.85
CA ASP A 280 24.82 -12.29 -6.63
C ASP A 280 23.43 -11.87 -6.12
N ASP A 281 22.67 -12.79 -5.53
CA ASP A 281 21.36 -12.51 -4.93
C ASP A 281 21.49 -11.60 -3.70
N LEU A 282 22.49 -11.85 -2.83
CA LEU A 282 22.81 -10.96 -1.71
C LEU A 282 23.16 -9.55 -2.21
N VAL A 283 23.92 -9.44 -3.31
CA VAL A 283 24.25 -8.15 -3.94
C VAL A 283 23.00 -7.44 -4.45
N GLN A 284 22.04 -8.16 -5.03
CA GLN A 284 20.76 -7.58 -5.46
C GLN A 284 19.96 -7.04 -4.27
N VAL A 285 19.88 -7.78 -3.16
CA VAL A 285 19.20 -7.33 -1.94
C VAL A 285 19.81 -6.03 -1.41
N VAL A 286 21.15 -5.91 -1.39
CA VAL A 286 21.83 -4.66 -0.98
C VAL A 286 21.48 -3.49 -1.91
N ASN A 287 21.40 -3.73 -3.22
CA ASN A 287 21.03 -2.67 -4.17
C ASN A 287 19.59 -2.20 -3.97
N MET A 288 18.65 -3.12 -3.72
CA MET A 288 17.26 -2.78 -3.43
C MET A 288 17.14 -1.92 -2.17
N LEU A 289 17.87 -2.27 -1.10
CA LEU A 289 17.91 -1.48 0.13
C LEU A 289 18.54 -0.10 -0.08
N LEU A 290 19.62 -0.01 -0.86
CA LEU A 290 20.25 1.27 -1.23
C LEU A 290 19.27 2.19 -1.98
N ASP A 291 18.50 1.65 -2.91
CA ASP A 291 17.51 2.43 -3.65
C ASP A 291 16.38 2.94 -2.73
N GLN A 292 15.95 2.12 -1.76
CA GLN A 292 14.94 2.50 -0.77
C GLN A 292 15.44 3.59 0.19
N VAL A 293 16.70 3.49 0.63
CA VAL A 293 17.36 4.50 1.48
C VAL A 293 17.51 5.83 0.73
N ARG A 294 17.91 5.79 -0.54
CA ARG A 294 18.03 6.98 -1.40
C ARG A 294 16.68 7.64 -1.69
N ALA A 295 15.61 6.86 -1.72
CA ALA A 295 14.25 7.38 -1.88
C ALA A 295 13.74 8.15 -0.64
N ASN A 296 14.34 7.94 0.55
CA ASN A 296 13.97 8.62 1.79
C ASN A 296 15.21 9.20 2.53
N PRO A 297 15.76 10.35 2.06
CA PRO A 297 17.01 10.90 2.58
C PRO A 297 16.93 11.38 4.04
N ASP A 298 15.77 11.90 4.45
CA ASP A 298 15.60 12.58 5.75
C ASP A 298 15.70 11.66 6.99
N ARG A 299 15.71 10.33 6.81
CA ARG A 299 15.79 9.34 7.89
C ARG A 299 17.06 8.49 7.89
N SER A 300 17.98 8.73 6.95
CA SER A 300 18.99 7.73 6.58
C SER A 300 20.43 8.23 6.58
N ASP A 301 20.73 9.23 7.42
CA ASP A 301 22.04 9.88 7.43
C ASP A 301 23.15 8.87 7.79
N GLY A 302 24.10 8.65 6.86
CA GLY A 302 25.19 7.68 6.99
C GLY A 302 24.87 6.22 6.63
N MET A 303 23.60 5.82 6.52
CA MET A 303 23.21 4.43 6.23
C MET A 303 23.56 4.01 4.78
N ALA A 304 23.35 4.92 3.82
CA ALA A 304 23.66 4.67 2.41
C ALA A 304 25.15 4.39 2.19
N GLY A 305 26.03 5.15 2.84
CA GLY A 305 27.48 4.98 2.76
C GLY A 305 27.93 3.64 3.34
N ARG A 306 27.36 3.23 4.48
CA ARG A 306 27.63 1.90 5.07
C ARG A 306 27.22 0.76 4.14
N LEU A 307 26.01 0.83 3.57
CA LEU A 307 25.51 -0.18 2.63
C LEU A 307 26.35 -0.24 1.34
N GLU A 308 26.84 0.89 0.83
CA GLU A 308 27.76 0.93 -0.32
C GLU A 308 29.12 0.27 0.00
N GLY A 309 29.65 0.50 1.20
CA GLY A 309 30.86 -0.17 1.69
C GLY A 309 30.68 -1.68 1.77
N VAL A 310 29.60 -2.13 2.42
CA VAL A 310 29.24 -3.56 2.53
C VAL A 310 29.10 -4.20 1.15
N ARG A 311 28.41 -3.55 0.19
CA ARG A 311 28.29 -4.04 -1.19
C ARG A 311 29.65 -4.25 -1.86
N THR A 312 30.57 -3.32 -1.64
CA THR A 312 31.91 -3.36 -2.25
C THR A 312 32.71 -4.53 -1.71
N LEU A 313 32.66 -4.77 -0.40
CA LEU A 313 33.30 -5.91 0.25
C LEU A 313 32.74 -7.24 -0.24
N ILE A 314 31.42 -7.38 -0.32
CA ILE A 314 30.76 -8.60 -0.83
C ILE A 314 31.20 -8.86 -2.28
N ARG A 315 31.21 -7.85 -3.15
CA ARG A 315 31.66 -7.99 -4.54
C ARG A 315 33.13 -8.37 -4.66
N ALA A 316 33.98 -7.83 -3.80
CA ALA A 316 35.41 -8.17 -3.79
C ALA A 316 35.67 -9.64 -3.41
N ARG A 317 34.76 -10.26 -2.64
CA ARG A 317 34.82 -11.68 -2.27
C ARG A 317 34.22 -12.61 -3.32
N LEU A 318 33.31 -12.10 -4.17
CA LEU A 318 32.71 -12.84 -5.28
C LEU A 318 33.54 -12.84 -6.57
N ALA A 319 34.50 -11.91 -6.69
CA ALA A 319 35.40 -11.74 -7.83
C ALA A 319 36.63 -12.66 -7.74
#